data_AF-A0A2C9KI27-F1
#
_entry.id   AF-A0A2C9KI27-F1
#
_cell.length_a   1.000
_cell.length_b   1.000
_cell.length_c   1.000
_cell.angle_alpha   90.00
_cell.angle_beta   90.00
_cell.angle_gamma   90.00
#
_symmetry.space_group_name_H-M   'P 1'
#
loop_
_entity.id
_entity.type
_entity.pdbx_description
1 polymer ?
#
loop_
_entity_poly.entity_id
_entity_poly.type
_entity_poly.pdbx_seq_one_letter_code
_entity_poly.pdbx_strand_id
1 'polypeptide(L)'
;MQQFQVFDWMKYVTIVMSASEVAVNDVNENEKILLKDVFYLPGMVGVISKTTNRTLANYLVWKFILTCIKAMTLPRRFFDLYEEYLSPIMKIGTTDRSRLCTSTTSNIYMYAVAQMFVSEHFDGESNKKARDLIKEIQKSTDWALEMNEWMDRKTKIFAKEKVSLLTWRGLETRKR
;
A
#
# COMPACT_ATOMS: atom_id res chain seq x y z
N MET A 1 17.77 15.41 14.97
CA MET A 1 17.24 16.14 13.79
C MET A 1 18.22 17.13 13.14
N GLN A 2 19.46 17.31 13.64
CA GLN A 2 20.45 18.23 13.04
C GLN A 2 20.88 17.89 11.60
N GLN A 3 20.61 16.68 11.10
CA GLN A 3 21.04 16.21 9.78
C GLN A 3 20.12 16.63 8.61
N PHE A 4 18.99 17.29 8.87
CA PHE A 4 17.95 17.56 7.85
C PHE A 4 17.46 19.02 7.78
N GLN A 5 18.33 20.01 8.02
CA GLN A 5 17.95 21.44 8.18
C GLN A 5 17.43 22.16 6.93
N VAL A 6 17.44 21.52 5.75
CA VAL A 6 16.93 22.13 4.50
C VAL A 6 15.40 22.24 4.50
N PHE A 7 14.71 21.52 5.40
CA PHE A 7 13.26 21.44 5.43
C PHE A 7 12.71 21.53 6.85
N ASP A 8 11.65 22.31 7.03
CA ASP A 8 10.92 22.39 8.29
C ASP A 8 9.98 21.19 8.43
N TRP A 9 10.52 20.10 8.98
CA TRP A 9 9.80 18.84 9.17
C TRP A 9 8.63 18.98 10.14
N MET A 10 8.78 19.75 11.22
CA MET A 10 7.71 19.94 12.20
C MET A 10 6.51 20.64 11.55
N LYS A 11 6.76 21.71 10.79
CA LYS A 11 5.70 22.39 10.05
C LYS A 11 5.03 21.47 9.03
N TYR A 12 5.81 20.72 8.25
CA TYR A 12 5.26 19.82 7.24
C TYR A 12 4.40 18.70 7.86
N VAL A 13 4.92 18.01 8.87
CA VAL A 13 4.18 16.93 9.53
C VAL A 13 2.91 17.50 10.17
N THR A 14 2.98 18.65 10.83
CA THR A 14 1.80 19.30 11.41
C THR A 14 0.75 19.61 10.35
N ILE A 15 1.13 20.18 9.20
CA ILE A 15 0.20 20.48 8.10
C ILE A 15 -0.44 19.19 7.55
N VAL A 16 0.36 18.15 7.32
CA VAL A 16 -0.15 16.89 6.76
C VAL A 16 -1.07 16.17 7.75
N MET A 17 -0.75 16.17 9.04
CA MET A 17 -1.51 15.46 10.08
C MET A 17 -2.78 16.22 10.49
N SER A 18 -2.77 17.54 10.43
CA SER A 18 -3.96 18.38 10.70
C SER A 18 -4.95 18.44 9.54
N ALA A 19 -4.62 17.86 8.38
CA ALA A 19 -5.56 17.73 7.26
C ALA A 19 -6.85 17.04 7.73
N SER A 20 -7.99 17.47 7.20
CA SER A 20 -9.33 17.04 7.64
C SER A 20 -9.54 15.52 7.63
N GLU A 21 -8.81 14.82 6.78
CA GLU A 21 -8.84 13.38 6.57
C GLU A 21 -8.14 12.61 7.69
N VAL A 22 -7.17 13.24 8.36
CA VAL A 22 -6.36 12.63 9.44
C VAL A 22 -6.78 13.20 10.80
N ALA A 23 -7.01 14.51 10.87
CA ALA A 23 -7.53 15.23 12.04
C ALA A 23 -6.70 15.07 13.34
N VAL A 24 -5.37 14.95 13.20
CA VAL A 24 -4.43 14.89 14.33
C VAL A 24 -3.79 16.27 14.51
N ASN A 25 -4.08 16.91 15.65
CA ASN A 25 -3.72 18.31 15.90
C ASN A 25 -2.68 18.51 17.02
N ASP A 26 -2.25 17.44 17.68
CA ASP A 26 -1.38 17.43 18.86
C ASP A 26 0.06 16.95 18.57
N VAL A 27 0.47 17.04 17.31
CA VAL A 27 1.83 16.70 16.86
C VAL A 27 2.87 17.58 17.57
N ASN A 28 3.88 16.95 18.16
CA ASN A 28 4.97 17.61 18.88
C ASN A 28 6.34 16.99 18.54
N GLU A 29 7.43 17.53 19.10
CA GLU A 29 8.79 17.11 18.76
C GLU A 29 9.15 15.69 19.27
N ASN A 30 8.37 15.13 20.20
CA ASN A 30 8.58 13.78 20.73
C ASN A 30 7.93 12.69 19.88
N GLU A 31 7.29 13.06 18.76
CA GLU A 31 6.64 12.11 17.87
C GLU A 31 7.64 11.14 17.25
N LYS A 32 7.31 9.84 17.34
CA LYS A 32 8.14 8.77 16.82
C LYS A 32 7.80 8.49 15.36
N ILE A 33 8.73 8.79 14.47
CA ILE A 33 8.58 8.56 13.02
C ILE A 33 9.41 7.35 12.60
N LEU A 34 8.78 6.36 11.98
CA LEU A 34 9.46 5.20 11.41
C LEU A 34 10.08 5.56 10.06
N LEU A 35 11.40 5.60 9.99
CA LEU A 35 12.16 5.72 8.74
C LEU A 35 12.42 4.35 8.15
N LYS A 36 11.73 4.01 7.05
CA LYS A 36 11.91 2.72 6.35
C LYS A 36 13.29 2.61 5.68
N ASP A 37 13.80 3.72 5.17
CA ASP A 37 15.12 3.82 4.57
C ASP A 37 15.86 5.00 5.20
N VAL A 38 16.91 4.69 5.96
CA VAL A 38 17.71 5.68 6.69
C VAL A 38 18.65 6.48 5.80
N PHE A 39 18.94 6.00 4.58
CA PHE A 39 19.84 6.66 3.63
C PHE A 39 19.10 7.55 2.63
N TYR A 40 17.81 7.30 2.40
CA TYR A 40 17.00 8.08 1.48
C TYR A 40 16.93 9.57 1.86
N LEU A 41 16.55 9.89 3.11
CA LEU A 41 16.38 11.29 3.53
C LEU A 41 17.69 12.10 3.44
N PRO A 42 18.86 11.61 3.92
CA PRO A 42 20.12 12.32 3.74
C PRO A 42 20.47 12.52 2.27
N GLY A 43 20.30 11.49 1.43
CA GLY A 43 20.54 11.59 -0.01
C GLY A 43 19.64 12.61 -0.69
N MET A 44 18.35 12.61 -0.34
CA MET A 44 17.37 13.57 -0.85
C MET A 44 17.76 15.01 -0.49
N VAL A 45 18.13 15.28 0.77
CA VAL A 45 18.61 16.61 1.19
C VAL A 45 19.86 17.02 0.42
N GLY A 46 20.78 16.08 0.17
CA GLY A 46 21.98 16.30 -0.63
C GLY A 46 21.70 16.66 -2.10
N VAL A 47 20.64 16.11 -2.69
CA VAL A 47 20.21 16.45 -4.06
C VAL A 47 19.48 17.79 -4.09
N ILE A 48 18.53 18.00 -3.15
CA ILE A 48 17.73 19.23 -3.08
C ILE A 48 18.64 20.45 -2.89
N SER A 49 19.62 20.37 -1.98
CA SER A 49 20.55 21.48 -1.72
C SER A 49 21.40 21.89 -2.93
N LYS A 50 21.60 20.99 -3.90
CA LYS A 50 22.38 21.23 -5.12
C LYS A 50 21.52 21.57 -6.34
N THR A 51 20.20 21.50 -6.21
CA THR A 51 19.26 21.67 -7.33
C THR A 51 18.59 23.04 -7.25
N THR A 52 18.44 23.71 -8.39
CA THR A 52 17.78 25.03 -8.42
C THR A 52 16.29 24.94 -8.12
N ASN A 53 15.72 25.98 -7.51
CA ASN A 53 14.29 26.06 -7.22
C ASN A 53 13.42 25.87 -8.47
N ARG A 54 13.87 26.37 -9.64
CA ARG A 54 13.17 26.18 -10.92
C ARG A 54 13.08 24.69 -11.30
N THR A 55 14.19 23.96 -11.19
CA THR A 55 14.21 22.53 -11.51
C THR A 55 13.36 21.73 -10.53
N LEU A 56 13.42 22.05 -9.23
CA LEU A 56 12.57 21.43 -8.21
C LEU A 56 11.08 21.67 -8.48
N ALA A 57 10.69 22.92 -8.78
CA ALA A 57 9.31 23.27 -9.10
C ALA A 57 8.82 22.51 -10.34
N ASN A 58 9.60 22.48 -11.42
CA ASN A 58 9.27 21.75 -12.63
C ASN A 58 9.12 20.24 -12.37
N TYR A 59 9.99 19.66 -11.54
CA TYR A 59 9.89 18.25 -11.14
C TYR A 59 8.59 17.97 -10.39
N LEU A 60 8.22 18.80 -9.41
CA LEU A 60 6.98 18.63 -8.64
C LEU A 60 5.74 18.78 -9.52
N VAL A 61 5.71 19.79 -10.40
CA VAL A 61 4.62 19.98 -11.37
C VAL A 61 4.52 18.79 -12.31
N TRP A 62 5.65 18.28 -12.81
CA TRP A 62 5.65 17.09 -13.67
C TRP A 62 5.12 15.85 -12.95
N LYS A 63 5.51 15.64 -11.68
CA LYS A 63 4.96 14.56 -10.86
C LYS A 63 3.45 14.69 -10.67
N PHE A 64 2.96 15.91 -10.44
CA PHE A 64 1.53 16.17 -10.35
C PHE A 64 0.80 15.85 -11.67
N ILE A 65 1.32 16.32 -12.80
CA ILE A 65 0.77 16.01 -14.14
C ILE A 65 0.72 14.49 -14.36
N LEU A 66 1.79 13.76 -14.05
CA LEU A 66 1.82 12.29 -14.16
C LEU A 66 0.74 11.62 -13.29
N THR A 67 0.47 12.13 -12.09
CA THR A 67 -0.63 11.65 -11.25
C THR A 67 -1.99 11.90 -11.91
N CYS A 68 -2.21 13.10 -12.48
CA CYS A 68 -3.45 13.41 -13.20
C CYS A 68 -3.66 12.53 -14.44
N ILE A 69 -2.59 12.22 -15.19
CA ILE A 69 -2.64 11.30 -16.33
C ILE A 69 -3.11 9.91 -15.86
N LYS A 70 -2.49 9.37 -14.80
CA LYS A 70 -2.84 8.05 -14.24
C LYS A 70 -4.25 8.00 -13.65
N ALA A 71 -4.69 9.10 -13.05
CA ALA A 71 -6.05 9.24 -12.50
C ALA A 71 -7.12 9.50 -13.59
N MET A 72 -6.74 9.57 -14.87
CA MET A 72 -7.62 9.88 -15.99
C MET A 72 -8.38 11.22 -15.86
N THR A 73 -7.84 12.17 -15.11
CA THR A 73 -8.46 13.50 -14.99
C THR A 73 -8.13 14.41 -16.17
N LEU A 74 -7.19 13.98 -17.02
CA LEU A 74 -6.81 14.65 -18.26
C LEU A 74 -7.40 13.97 -19.50
N PRO A 75 -7.48 14.67 -20.64
CA PRO A 75 -7.93 14.09 -21.90
C PRO A 75 -7.16 12.82 -22.28
N ARG A 76 -7.86 11.86 -22.89
CA ARG A 76 -7.35 10.51 -23.21
C ARG A 76 -6.00 10.52 -23.94
N ARG A 77 -5.76 11.50 -24.83
CA ARG A 77 -4.48 11.68 -25.54
C ARG A 77 -3.25 11.67 -24.63
N PHE A 78 -3.36 12.19 -23.41
CA PHE A 78 -2.23 12.22 -22.47
C PHE A 78 -1.95 10.83 -21.88
N PHE A 79 -2.99 10.04 -21.67
CA PHE A 79 -2.87 8.65 -21.26
C PHE A 79 -2.30 7.79 -22.39
N ASP A 80 -2.73 8.00 -23.63
CA ASP A 80 -2.19 7.27 -24.79
C ASP A 80 -0.69 7.52 -24.96
N LEU A 81 -0.24 8.78 -24.83
CA LEU A 81 1.19 9.13 -24.83
C LEU A 81 1.95 8.47 -23.67
N TYR A 82 1.32 8.36 -22.51
CA TYR A 82 1.90 7.69 -21.35
C TYR A 82 2.03 6.17 -21.54
N GLU A 83 1.01 5.54 -22.12
CA GLU A 83 1.07 4.12 -22.50
C GLU A 83 2.11 3.87 -23.59
N GLU A 84 2.21 4.73 -24.60
CA GLU A 84 3.23 4.65 -25.65
C GLU A 84 4.64 4.70 -25.03
N TYR A 85 4.88 5.64 -24.11
CA TYR A 85 6.14 5.74 -23.38
C TYR A 85 6.47 4.49 -22.54
N LEU A 86 5.45 3.89 -21.91
CA LEU A 86 5.64 2.72 -21.05
C LEU A 86 5.67 1.38 -21.80
N SER A 87 5.09 1.31 -23.00
CA SER A 87 4.95 0.08 -23.78
C SER A 87 6.27 -0.69 -23.95
N PRO A 88 7.41 -0.04 -24.29
CA PRO A 88 8.70 -0.73 -24.39
C PRO A 88 9.21 -1.27 -23.05
N ILE A 89 8.88 -0.58 -21.95
CA ILE A 89 9.36 -0.90 -20.60
C ILE A 89 8.56 -2.05 -20.00
N MET A 90 7.23 -1.99 -20.13
CA MET A 90 6.35 -2.96 -19.49
C MET A 90 6.05 -4.17 -20.40
N LYS A 91 6.27 -4.07 -21.71
CA LYS A 91 5.86 -5.09 -22.71
C LYS A 91 4.36 -5.43 -22.62
N ILE A 92 3.56 -4.49 -22.12
CA ILE A 92 2.10 -4.63 -21.98
C ILE A 92 1.48 -3.99 -23.21
N GLY A 93 0.62 -4.73 -23.91
CA GLY A 93 -0.19 -4.20 -25.02
C GLY A 93 -1.18 -3.14 -24.55
N THR A 94 -1.89 -2.50 -25.48
CA THR A 94 -2.91 -1.50 -25.14
C THR A 94 -3.97 -2.09 -24.20
N THR A 95 -4.20 -1.45 -23.05
CA THR A 95 -5.23 -1.91 -22.12
C THR A 95 -6.59 -1.37 -22.57
N ASP A 96 -7.55 -2.27 -22.81
CA ASP A 96 -8.93 -1.87 -23.12
C ASP A 96 -9.50 -0.93 -22.04
N ARG A 97 -10.26 0.07 -22.46
CA ARG A 97 -10.79 1.11 -21.56
C ARG A 97 -11.69 0.50 -20.48
N SER A 98 -12.51 -0.49 -20.81
CA SER A 98 -13.38 -1.12 -19.83
C SER A 98 -12.54 -1.76 -18.73
N ARG A 99 -11.53 -2.55 -19.09
CA ARG A 99 -10.64 -3.19 -18.12
C ARG A 99 -9.92 -2.17 -17.23
N LEU A 100 -9.46 -1.08 -17.83
CA LEU A 100 -8.76 -0.03 -17.11
C LEU A 100 -9.70 0.68 -16.11
N CYS A 101 -10.91 1.05 -16.52
CA CYS A 101 -11.89 1.66 -15.62
C CYS A 101 -12.31 0.69 -14.50
N THR A 102 -12.59 -0.58 -14.82
CA THR A 102 -12.93 -1.59 -13.80
C THR A 102 -11.79 -1.80 -12.81
N SER A 103 -10.54 -1.84 -13.26
CA SER A 103 -9.37 -1.96 -12.40
C SER A 103 -9.18 -0.73 -11.52
N THR A 104 -9.24 0.48 -12.08
CA THR A 104 -9.10 1.73 -11.32
C THR A 104 -10.20 1.86 -10.26
N THR A 105 -11.46 1.59 -10.61
CA THR A 105 -12.57 1.63 -9.65
C THR A 105 -12.39 0.57 -8.55
N SER A 106 -12.01 -0.65 -8.91
CA SER A 106 -11.71 -1.71 -7.94
C SER A 106 -10.56 -1.35 -7.00
N ASN A 107 -9.55 -0.61 -7.47
CA ASN A 107 -8.43 -0.18 -6.64
C ASN A 107 -8.80 0.95 -5.68
N ILE A 108 -9.55 1.95 -6.14
CA ILE A 108 -9.95 3.11 -5.32
C ILE A 108 -11.04 2.73 -4.32
N TYR A 109 -12.06 2.00 -4.78
CA TYR A 109 -13.25 1.64 -4.00
C TYR A 109 -13.26 0.16 -3.62
N MET A 110 -12.10 -0.38 -3.22
CA MET A 110 -11.90 -1.83 -3.06
C MET A 110 -12.96 -2.50 -2.19
N TYR A 111 -13.34 -1.88 -1.06
CA TYR A 111 -14.29 -2.48 -0.13
C TYR A 111 -15.72 -2.45 -0.68
N ALA A 112 -16.12 -1.37 -1.33
CA ALA A 112 -17.45 -1.25 -1.91
C ALA A 112 -17.63 -2.25 -3.07
N VAL A 113 -16.67 -2.28 -4.00
CA VAL A 113 -16.69 -3.22 -5.14
C VAL A 113 -16.62 -4.67 -4.65
N ALA A 114 -15.75 -4.97 -3.68
CA ALA A 114 -15.65 -6.32 -3.14
C ALA A 114 -16.94 -6.75 -2.42
N GLN A 115 -17.62 -5.84 -1.72
CA GLN A 115 -18.90 -6.14 -1.09
C GLN A 115 -20.01 -6.40 -2.12
N MET A 116 -20.07 -5.62 -3.19
CA MET A 116 -21.00 -5.87 -4.30
C MET A 116 -20.75 -7.26 -4.91
N PHE A 117 -19.49 -7.56 -5.23
CA PHE A 117 -19.09 -8.84 -5.80
C PHE A 117 -19.42 -10.04 -4.89
N VAL A 118 -19.13 -9.93 -3.60
CA VAL A 118 -19.45 -10.97 -2.61
C VAL A 118 -20.96 -11.15 -2.46
N SER A 119 -21.75 -10.08 -2.52
CA SER A 119 -23.21 -10.18 -2.43
C SER A 119 -23.87 -10.89 -3.62
N GLU A 120 -23.28 -10.81 -4.81
CA GLU A 120 -23.83 -11.41 -6.02
C GLU A 120 -23.27 -12.81 -6.32
N HIS A 121 -22.02 -13.08 -5.96
CA HIS A 121 -21.30 -14.27 -6.42
C HIS A 121 -20.83 -15.22 -5.31
N PHE A 122 -20.98 -14.87 -4.03
CA PHE A 122 -20.53 -15.72 -2.91
C PHE A 122 -21.71 -16.17 -2.03
N ASP A 123 -21.97 -17.47 -2.04
CA ASP A 123 -23.02 -18.14 -1.26
C ASP A 123 -22.63 -18.46 0.21
N GLY A 124 -21.46 -17.99 0.65
CA GLY A 124 -20.95 -18.17 2.01
C GLY A 124 -20.41 -19.58 2.33
N GLU A 125 -20.73 -20.60 1.52
CA GLU A 125 -20.18 -21.95 1.67
C GLU A 125 -18.66 -21.95 1.42
N SER A 126 -18.22 -21.20 0.41
CA SER A 126 -16.81 -20.95 0.12
C SER A 126 -16.06 -20.36 1.34
N ASN A 127 -16.70 -19.50 2.15
CA ASN A 127 -16.09 -18.94 3.35
C ASN A 127 -15.90 -20.00 4.44
N LYS A 128 -16.81 -20.97 4.56
CA LYS A 128 -16.67 -22.08 5.51
C LYS A 128 -15.51 -22.98 5.09
N LYS A 129 -15.47 -23.38 3.82
CA LYS A 129 -14.39 -24.21 3.26
C LYS A 129 -13.01 -23.55 3.44
N ALA A 130 -12.91 -22.24 3.20
CA ALA A 130 -11.66 -21.50 3.39
C ALA A 130 -11.21 -21.45 4.86
N ARG A 131 -12.15 -21.28 5.81
CA ARG A 131 -11.82 -21.32 7.25
C ARG A 131 -11.34 -22.69 7.69
N ASP A 132 -11.98 -23.74 7.23
CA ASP A 132 -11.57 -25.11 7.57
C ASP A 132 -10.21 -25.44 6.95
N LEU A 133 -9.93 -25.01 5.72
CA LEU A 133 -8.60 -25.12 5.11
C LEU A 133 -7.52 -24.42 5.94
N ILE A 134 -7.79 -23.22 6.45
CA ILE A 134 -6.81 -22.49 7.28
C ILE A 134 -6.54 -23.22 8.59
N LYS A 135 -7.53 -23.85 9.21
CA LYS A 135 -7.31 -24.68 10.41
C LYS A 135 -6.39 -25.87 10.09
N GLU A 136 -6.58 -26.51 8.95
CA GLU A 136 -5.70 -27.62 8.54
C GLU A 136 -4.27 -27.13 8.23
N ILE A 137 -4.11 -25.93 7.64
CA ILE A 137 -2.81 -25.30 7.46
C ILE A 137 -2.15 -24.97 8.81
N GLN A 138 -2.91 -24.49 9.80
CA GLN A 138 -2.39 -24.21 11.14
C GLN A 138 -1.88 -25.49 11.80
N LYS A 139 -2.65 -26.59 11.73
CA LYS A 139 -2.25 -27.90 12.28
C LYS A 139 -1.01 -28.46 11.59
N SER A 140 -0.94 -28.41 10.27
CA SER A 140 0.22 -28.93 9.53
C SER A 140 1.48 -28.09 9.79
N THR A 141 1.33 -26.77 9.94
CA THR A 141 2.42 -25.87 10.31
C THR A 141 2.90 -26.14 11.74
N ASP A 142 1.99 -26.35 12.69
CA ASP A 142 2.33 -26.71 14.07
C ASP A 142 3.11 -28.03 14.14
N TRP A 143 2.67 -29.04 13.36
CA TRP A 143 3.39 -30.30 13.22
C TRP A 143 4.79 -30.12 12.61
N ALA A 144 4.91 -29.33 11.54
CA ALA A 144 6.20 -29.03 10.91
C ALA A 144 7.14 -28.25 11.84
N LEU A 145 6.60 -27.38 12.70
CA LEU A 145 7.36 -26.67 13.73
C LEU A 145 7.88 -27.61 14.81
N GLU A 146 7.11 -28.64 15.18
CA GLU A 146 7.55 -29.64 16.15
C GLU A 146 8.69 -30.51 15.60
N MET A 147 8.53 -31.00 14.37
CA MET A 147 9.44 -31.98 13.76
C MET A 147 10.76 -31.41 13.26
N ASN A 148 10.87 -30.10 13.05
CA ASN A 148 12.11 -29.54 12.51
C ASN A 148 13.26 -29.62 13.53
N GLU A 149 14.49 -29.85 13.07
CA GLU A 149 15.66 -29.97 13.95
C GLU A 149 16.49 -28.68 14.04
N TRP A 150 16.22 -27.72 13.17
CA TRP A 150 17.02 -26.49 13.05
C TRP A 150 16.58 -25.37 14.00
N MET A 151 15.35 -25.40 14.53
CA MET A 151 14.89 -24.46 15.56
C MET A 151 15.09 -25.02 16.97
N ASP A 152 15.58 -24.19 17.89
CA ASP A 152 15.61 -24.52 19.30
C ASP A 152 14.19 -24.53 19.92
N ARG A 153 14.06 -25.19 21.08
CA ARG A 153 12.77 -25.37 21.76
C ARG A 153 12.07 -24.05 22.09
N LYS A 154 12.81 -23.01 22.47
CA LYS A 154 12.23 -21.71 22.84
C LYS A 154 11.67 -21.01 21.61
N THR A 155 12.39 -21.02 20.50
CA THR A 155 11.92 -20.49 19.22
C THR A 155 10.69 -21.23 18.70
N LYS A 156 10.64 -22.57 18.83
CA LYS A 156 9.46 -23.37 18.46
C LYS A 156 8.20 -22.95 19.22
N ILE A 157 8.29 -22.70 20.53
CA ILE A 157 7.15 -22.25 21.34
C ILE A 157 6.60 -20.92 20.80
N PHE A 158 7.46 -19.93 20.55
CA PHE A 158 7.03 -18.64 20.00
C PHE A 158 6.48 -18.75 18.58
N ALA A 159 7.06 -19.61 17.75
CA ALA A 159 6.55 -19.85 16.40
C ALA A 159 5.13 -20.45 16.42
N LYS A 160 4.88 -21.40 17.33
CA LYS A 160 3.56 -22.01 17.53
C LYS A 160 2.53 -21.01 18.05
N GLU A 161 2.91 -20.16 18.99
CA GLU A 161 2.07 -19.05 19.44
C GLU A 161 1.71 -18.10 18.29
N LYS A 162 2.66 -17.77 17.42
CA LYS A 162 2.37 -16.95 16.23
C LYS A 162 1.40 -17.64 15.25
N VAL A 163 1.50 -18.95 15.08
CA VAL A 163 0.60 -19.73 14.21
C VAL A 163 -0.82 -19.79 14.78
N SER A 164 -0.98 -19.92 16.11
CA SER A 164 -2.29 -19.94 16.76
C SER A 164 -3.05 -18.61 16.63
N LEU A 165 -2.31 -17.51 16.46
CA LEU A 165 -2.86 -16.17 16.22
C LEU A 165 -3.26 -15.90 14.75
N LEU A 166 -2.97 -16.81 13.81
CA LEU A 166 -3.42 -16.65 12.43
C LEU A 166 -4.94 -16.70 12.37
N THR A 167 -5.55 -15.67 11.78
CA THR A 167 -7.00 -15.55 11.64
C THR A 167 -7.38 -15.40 10.17
N TRP A 168 -8.47 -16.04 9.77
CA TRP A 168 -9.09 -15.78 8.48
C TRP A 168 -9.94 -14.51 8.56
N ARG A 169 -9.72 -13.59 7.63
CA ARG A 169 -10.58 -12.44 7.40
C ARG A 169 -11.06 -12.45 5.96
N GLY A 170 -12.22 -13.03 5.70
CA GLY A 170 -12.95 -12.81 4.46
C GLY A 170 -14.15 -11.90 4.69
N LEU A 171 -14.64 -11.33 3.58
CA LEU A 171 -15.83 -10.49 3.59
C LEU A 171 -17.06 -11.37 3.76
N GLU A 172 -17.91 -11.01 4.72
CA GLU A 172 -19.19 -11.69 4.96
C GLU A 172 -20.32 -10.85 4.39
N THR A 173 -21.26 -11.50 3.71
CA THR A 173 -22.52 -10.86 3.33
C THR A 173 -23.31 -10.57 4.61
N ARG A 174 -23.55 -9.30 4.94
CA ARG A 174 -24.69 -8.97 5.83
C ARG A 174 -25.95 -9.36 5.07
N LYS A 175 -26.57 -10.49 5.44
CA LYS A 175 -27.97 -10.72 5.08
C LYS A 175 -28.77 -9.56 5.68
N ARG A 176 -29.46 -8.81 4.83
CA ARG A 176 -30.47 -7.84 5.27
C ARG A 176 -31.64 -8.59 5.93
#